data_AF-A0A8T3NZY9-F1
#
_entry.id   AF-A0A8T3NZY9-F1
#
_cell.length_a   1.000
_cell.length_b   1.000
_cell.length_c   1.000
_cell.angle_alpha   90.00
_cell.angle_beta   90.00
_cell.angle_gamma   90.00
#
_symmetry.space_group_name_H-M   'P 1'
#
loop_
_entity.id
_entity.type
_entity.pdbx_description
1 polymer ?
#
loop_
_entity_poly.entity_id
_entity_poly.type
_entity_poly.pdbx_seq_one_letter_code
_entity_poly.pdbx_strand_id
1 'polypeptide(L)'
;MDSSNYGTVNANDFNVFGFNRNAGLSGFKKGATDIVPSVGLAKVLDTTLANNGGRTRTHALPAGSPAIDSVSDGTCPPPRTDQRGVRRPRDGNGDGGAACDTGSFER
;
A
#
# COMPACT_ATOMS: atom_id res chain seq x y z
N MET A 1 2.17 -28.73 -15.46
CA MET A 1 1.37 -27.50 -15.65
C MET A 1 2.02 -26.41 -14.80
N ASP A 2 3.04 -25.76 -15.36
CA ASP A 2 3.63 -24.55 -14.76
C ASP A 2 2.88 -23.37 -15.37
N SER A 3 1.83 -22.93 -14.69
CA SER A 3 1.24 -21.62 -14.93
C SER A 3 1.89 -20.68 -13.93
N SER A 4 3.00 -20.08 -14.35
CA SER A 4 3.65 -18.95 -13.70
C SER A 4 2.66 -17.79 -13.57
N ASN A 5 1.83 -17.83 -12.52
CA ASN A 5 0.87 -16.81 -12.13
C ASN A 5 1.58 -15.72 -11.31
N TYR A 6 2.63 -15.13 -11.90
CA TYR A 6 3.27 -13.96 -11.30
C TYR A 6 2.45 -12.75 -11.72
N GLY A 7 1.70 -12.18 -10.76
CA GLY A 7 1.15 -10.84 -10.96
C GLY A 7 2.26 -9.90 -11.42
N THR A 8 1.98 -9.09 -12.44
CA THR A 8 2.95 -8.11 -12.93
C THR A 8 3.12 -7.02 -11.87
N VAL A 9 4.37 -6.77 -11.46
CA VAL A 9 4.73 -5.59 -10.67
C VAL A 9 5.23 -4.53 -11.65
N ASN A 10 4.48 -3.44 -11.77
CA ASN A 10 4.88 -2.31 -12.62
C ASN A 10 5.71 -1.33 -11.80
N ALA A 11 6.84 -0.89 -12.34
CA ALA A 11 7.56 0.25 -11.76
C ALA A 11 6.78 1.54 -12.00
N ASN A 12 6.90 2.48 -11.07
CA ASN A 12 6.16 3.75 -11.06
C ASN A 12 4.64 3.60 -10.84
N ASP A 13 4.22 2.60 -10.07
CA ASP A 13 2.80 2.34 -9.78
C ASP A 13 2.51 2.52 -8.28
N PHE A 14 3.23 3.45 -7.64
CA PHE A 14 3.09 3.80 -6.23
C PHE A 14 3.23 2.60 -5.28
N ASN A 15 4.06 1.63 -5.64
CA ASN A 15 4.32 0.48 -4.80
C ASN A 15 5.11 0.90 -3.55
N VAL A 16 4.92 0.17 -2.45
CA VAL A 16 5.73 0.31 -1.24
C VAL A 16 6.58 -0.94 -1.08
N PHE A 17 7.90 -0.80 -1.16
CA PHE A 17 8.85 -1.91 -1.05
C PHE A 17 9.70 -1.81 0.21
N GLY A 18 9.76 -2.91 0.96
CA GLY A 18 10.66 -3.06 2.10
C GLY A 18 10.46 -2.02 3.20
N PHE A 19 11.55 -1.71 3.92
CA PHE A 19 11.57 -0.83 5.09
C PHE A 19 13.02 -0.45 5.44
N ASN A 20 13.24 0.52 6.33
CA ASN A 20 14.57 0.99 6.76
C ASN A 20 15.51 1.33 5.58
N ARG A 21 14.99 2.00 4.55
CA ARG A 21 15.70 2.37 3.30
C ARG A 21 16.19 1.16 2.50
N ASN A 22 15.76 -0.05 2.84
CA ASN A 22 16.07 -1.27 2.12
C ASN A 22 14.82 -1.78 1.41
N ALA A 23 14.84 -1.74 0.08
CA ALA A 23 13.72 -2.20 -0.74
C ALA A 23 13.58 -3.73 -0.74
N GLY A 24 14.66 -4.48 -0.46
CA GLY A 24 14.67 -5.94 -0.56
C GLY A 24 14.47 -6.48 -1.98
N LEU A 25 14.63 -5.64 -3.01
CA LEU A 25 14.40 -5.99 -4.40
C LEU A 25 15.62 -6.66 -5.04
N SER A 26 15.38 -7.70 -5.84
CA SER A 26 16.38 -8.35 -6.69
C SER A 26 15.80 -8.50 -8.10
N GLY A 27 16.56 -8.14 -9.14
CA GLY A 27 16.10 -8.20 -10.54
C GLY A 27 15.02 -7.18 -10.92
N PHE A 28 14.50 -6.40 -9.98
CA PHE A 28 13.55 -5.31 -10.19
C PHE A 28 14.09 -4.01 -9.58
N LYS A 29 13.91 -2.90 -10.30
CA LYS A 29 14.28 -1.57 -9.82
C LYS A 29 13.01 -0.76 -9.59
N LYS A 30 12.91 -0.16 -8.40
CA LYS A 30 11.83 0.79 -8.09
C LYS A 30 11.80 1.94 -9.10
N GLY A 31 10.61 2.40 -9.43
CA GLY A 31 10.34 3.64 -10.15
C GLY A 31 10.47 4.88 -9.28
N ALA A 32 10.17 6.02 -9.89
CA ALA A 32 10.14 7.35 -9.27
C ALA A 32 9.00 7.46 -8.24
N THR A 33 7.80 6.97 -8.56
CA THR A 33 6.64 7.02 -7.66
C THR A 33 6.60 5.88 -6.65
N ASP A 34 7.47 4.87 -6.78
CA ASP A 34 7.59 3.79 -5.81
C ASP A 34 8.40 4.23 -4.58
N ILE A 35 7.91 3.82 -3.40
CA ILE A 35 8.43 4.20 -2.09
C ILE A 35 9.27 3.07 -1.51
N VAL A 36 10.42 3.44 -0.94
CA VAL A 36 11.17 2.58 -0.01
C VAL A 36 11.17 3.28 1.34
N PRO A 37 10.33 2.85 2.29
CA PRO A 37 10.17 3.51 3.57
C PRO A 37 11.50 3.67 4.30
N SER A 38 11.75 4.85 4.86
CA SER A 38 12.90 5.10 5.74
C SER A 38 12.67 4.60 7.18
N VAL A 39 11.44 4.20 7.49
CA VAL A 39 10.98 3.75 8.80
C VAL A 39 10.99 2.23 8.93
N GLY A 40 10.93 1.72 10.16
CA GLY A 40 10.81 0.29 10.43
C GLY A 40 9.46 -0.29 10.04
N LEU A 41 9.40 -1.61 9.83
CA LEU A 41 8.22 -2.32 9.31
C LEU A 41 6.91 -2.00 10.06
N ALA A 42 6.96 -1.94 11.41
CA ALA A 42 5.78 -1.64 12.23
C ALA A 42 5.24 -0.20 12.07
N LYS A 43 5.95 0.67 11.34
CA LYS A 43 5.49 2.00 10.92
C LYS A 43 5.05 2.03 9.45
N VAL A 44 5.33 0.99 8.68
CA VAL A 44 4.82 0.82 7.31
C VAL A 44 3.43 0.19 7.34
N LEU A 45 3.27 -0.90 8.10
CA LEU A 45 1.99 -1.58 8.31
C LEU A 45 1.96 -2.18 9.72
N ASP A 46 0.77 -2.42 10.24
CA ASP A 46 0.59 -3.23 11.44
C ASP A 46 0.96 -4.68 11.10
N THR A 47 2.01 -5.19 11.72
CA THR A 47 2.53 -6.54 11.47
C THR A 47 1.55 -7.64 11.88
N THR A 48 0.51 -7.28 12.63
CA THR A 48 -0.54 -8.21 13.06
C THR A 48 -1.58 -8.37 11.95
N LEU A 49 -1.70 -9.58 11.41
CA LEU A 49 -2.80 -9.93 10.52
C LEU A 49 -4.09 -10.10 11.35
N ALA A 50 -5.00 -9.14 11.29
CA ALA A 50 -6.15 -9.04 12.18
C ALA A 50 -7.49 -8.94 11.44
N ASN A 51 -8.59 -9.21 12.15
CA ASN A 51 -9.93 -8.94 11.64
C ASN A 51 -10.23 -7.44 11.76
N ASN A 52 -9.99 -6.70 10.67
CA ASN A 52 -10.26 -5.27 10.61
C ASN A 52 -11.64 -4.95 10.00
N GLY A 53 -12.59 -5.89 10.00
CA GLY A 53 -13.97 -5.68 9.56
C GLY A 53 -14.31 -6.16 8.14
N GLY A 54 -13.39 -6.86 7.47
CA GLY A 54 -13.57 -7.40 6.11
C GLY A 54 -13.85 -8.91 6.06
N ARG A 55 -14.02 -9.46 4.85
CA ARG A 55 -14.17 -10.91 4.62
C ARG A 55 -12.88 -11.69 4.90
N THR A 56 -11.74 -11.02 4.84
CA THR A 56 -10.41 -11.55 5.11
C THR A 56 -9.72 -10.70 6.17
N ARG A 57 -8.76 -11.29 6.87
CA ARG A 57 -7.87 -10.51 7.74
C ARG A 57 -6.96 -9.63 6.88
N THR A 58 -6.63 -8.44 7.37
CA THR A 58 -5.74 -7.49 6.68
C THR A 58 -4.67 -6.95 7.63
N HIS A 59 -3.62 -6.37 7.06
CA HIS A 59 -2.68 -5.54 7.79
C HIS A 59 -3.21 -4.10 7.76
N ALA A 60 -3.45 -3.50 8.93
CA ALA A 60 -3.88 -2.10 9.01
C ALA A 60 -2.70 -1.15 8.78
N LEU A 61 -2.98 0.10 8.43
CA LEU A 61 -1.94 1.13 8.32
C LEU A 61 -1.83 1.94 9.63
N PRO A 62 -0.68 1.92 10.33
CA PRO A 62 -0.47 2.73 11.53
C PRO A 62 -0.41 4.22 11.17
N ALA A 63 -0.65 5.09 12.15
CA ALA A 63 -0.63 6.54 11.92
C ALA A 63 0.76 6.99 11.42
N GLY A 64 0.76 7.82 10.36
CA GLY A 64 1.98 8.27 9.70
C GLY A 64 2.68 7.22 8.83
N SER A 65 1.99 6.13 8.48
CA SER A 65 2.51 5.17 7.52
C SER A 65 2.84 5.82 6.18
N PRO A 66 4.00 5.52 5.56
CA PRO A 66 4.32 5.95 4.21
C PRO A 66 3.42 5.38 3.10
N ALA A 67 2.53 4.43 3.44
CA ALA A 67 1.54 3.88 2.53
C ALA A 67 0.21 4.64 2.58
N ILE A 68 0.03 5.57 3.53
CA ILE A 68 -1.16 6.41 3.61
C ILE A 68 -1.05 7.51 2.56
N ASP A 69 -2.14 7.72 1.81
CA ASP A 69 -2.27 8.76 0.78
C ASP A 69 -1.11 8.76 -0.23
N SER A 70 -0.49 7.60 -0.46
CA SER A 70 0.74 7.48 -1.26
C SER A 70 0.50 7.56 -2.77
N VAL A 71 -0.73 7.34 -3.23
CA VAL A 71 -1.11 7.50 -4.64
C VAL A 71 -1.50 8.96 -4.88
N SER A 72 -0.49 9.82 -5.02
CA SER A 72 -0.65 11.28 -4.96
C SER A 72 -1.10 11.95 -6.26
N ASP A 73 -1.23 11.21 -7.37
CA ASP A 73 -1.63 11.75 -8.68
C ASP A 73 -3.16 11.84 -8.86
N GLY A 74 -3.91 11.52 -7.79
CA GLY A 74 -5.37 11.50 -7.80
C GLY A 74 -5.96 10.26 -8.48
N THR A 75 -5.12 9.32 -8.94
CA THR A 75 -5.60 8.05 -9.47
C THR A 75 -5.95 7.10 -8.32
N CYS A 76 -7.02 6.34 -8.53
CA CYS A 76 -7.43 5.26 -7.66
C CYS A 76 -7.89 4.12 -8.55
N PRO A 77 -6.94 3.30 -9.04
CA PRO A 77 -7.28 2.21 -9.95
C PRO A 77 -8.28 1.25 -9.29
N PRO A 78 -9.16 0.60 -10.06
CA PRO A 78 -10.04 -0.43 -9.53
C PRO A 78 -9.25 -1.50 -8.76
N PRO A 79 -9.81 -2.05 -7.66
CA PRO A 79 -11.19 -1.88 -7.18
C PRO A 79 -11.45 -0.53 -6.46
N ARG A 80 -12.72 -0.08 -6.46
CA ARG A 80 -13.15 1.18 -5.79
C ARG A 80 -13.23 1.08 -4.26
N THR A 81 -12.91 -0.09 -3.72
CA THR A 81 -12.94 -0.40 -2.29
C THR A 81 -11.73 -1.23 -1.93
N ASP A 82 -11.25 -1.09 -0.70
CA ASP A 82 -10.23 -1.97 -0.13
C ASP A 82 -10.77 -3.39 0.16
N GLN A 83 -9.95 -4.28 0.72
CA GLN A 83 -10.37 -5.66 1.02
C GLN A 83 -11.47 -5.78 2.09
N ARG A 84 -11.75 -4.70 2.83
CA ARG A 84 -12.83 -4.63 3.81
C ARG A 84 -14.14 -4.10 3.21
N GLY A 85 -14.10 -3.59 1.98
CA GLY A 85 -15.22 -2.89 1.35
C GLY A 85 -15.26 -1.39 1.66
N VAL A 86 -14.21 -0.82 2.27
CA VAL A 86 -14.11 0.62 2.51
C VAL A 86 -13.79 1.34 1.21
N ARG A 87 -14.57 2.37 0.87
CA ARG A 87 -14.41 3.15 -0.37
C ARG A 87 -13.08 3.89 -0.41
N ARG A 88 -12.48 3.94 -1.60
CA ARG A 88 -11.28 4.69 -1.97
C ARG A 88 -11.63 5.88 -2.90
N PRO A 89 -10.91 7.02 -2.89
CA PRO A 89 -9.92 7.43 -1.87
C PRO A 89 -10.56 7.90 -0.56
N ARG A 90 -9.75 8.01 0.50
CA ARG A 90 -10.05 8.70 1.75
C ARG A 90 -8.93 9.69 2.08
N ASP A 91 -9.22 10.65 2.94
CA ASP A 91 -8.18 11.53 3.52
C ASP A 91 -7.62 10.81 4.76
N GLY A 92 -6.61 9.96 4.55
CA GLY A 92 -6.08 9.05 5.57
C GLY A 92 -5.12 9.73 6.54
N ASN A 93 -4.48 10.82 6.11
CA ASN A 93 -3.55 11.63 6.88
C ASN A 93 -4.20 12.85 7.57
N GLY A 94 -5.40 13.27 7.14
CA GLY A 94 -6.17 14.37 7.71
C GLY A 94 -5.75 15.77 7.24
N ASP A 95 -5.10 15.89 6.08
CA ASP A 95 -4.63 17.17 5.53
C ASP A 95 -5.65 17.89 4.63
N GLY A 96 -6.83 17.28 4.42
CA GLY A 96 -7.91 17.79 3.58
C GLY A 96 -7.85 17.30 2.13
N GLY A 97 -6.84 16.53 1.74
CA GLY A 97 -6.70 15.92 0.42
C GLY A 97 -6.91 14.40 0.47
N ALA A 98 -7.98 13.91 -0.17
CA ALA A 98 -8.20 12.47 -0.26
C ALA A 98 -7.31 11.85 -1.36
N ALA A 99 -6.53 10.84 -1.01
CA ALA A 99 -5.76 10.01 -1.94
C ALA A 99 -5.95 8.53 -1.62
N CYS A 100 -5.49 7.66 -2.51
CA CYS A 100 -5.54 6.24 -2.27
C CYS A 100 -4.35 5.79 -1.43
N ASP A 101 -4.59 4.92 -0.46
CA ASP A 101 -3.52 4.23 0.26
C ASP A 101 -2.94 3.11 -0.61
N THR A 102 -1.63 2.89 -0.60
CA THR A 102 -1.06 1.72 -1.27
C THR A 102 -1.30 0.45 -0.45
N GLY A 103 -1.97 -0.53 -1.04
CA GLY A 103 -2.15 -1.87 -0.46
C GLY A 103 -3.62 -2.27 -0.31
N SER A 104 -3.88 -3.16 0.66
CA SER A 104 -5.18 -3.82 0.85
C SER A 104 -6.13 -3.13 1.83
N PHE A 105 -5.69 -2.03 2.44
CA PHE A 105 -6.37 -1.31 3.50
C PHE A 105 -6.40 0.18 3.17
N GLU A 106 -7.58 0.79 3.31
CA GLU A 106 -7.80 2.24 3.17
C GLU A 106 -8.09 2.89 4.52
N ARG A 107 -7.27 3.84 4.95
CA ARG A 107 -7.40 4.50 6.25
C ARG A 107 -8.56 5.50 6.30
#